data_AF-A0A374C215-F1
#
_entry.id   AF-A0A374C215-F1
#
_cell.length_a   1.000
_cell.length_b   1.000
_cell.length_c   1.000
_cell.angle_alpha   90.00
_cell.angle_beta   90.00
_cell.angle_gamma   90.00
#
_symmetry.space_group_name_H-M   'P 1'
#
loop_
_entity.id
_entity.type
_entity.pdbx_description
1 polymer ?
#
loop_
_entity_poly.entity_id
_entity_poly.type
_entity_poly.pdbx_seq_one_letter_code
_entity_poly.pdbx_strand_id
1 'polypeptide(L)'
;MKKLLIALAMFASLSASAKQDADVLGVAFGSTCEETVQKLSKDYGTPKTQSADKLVYLNEMFEGFKADRVELGFQEVQGTTKLNQARFYFVCPSKAAAIAKMKSLAKKMETHYSVSYDEEDGGTAFYKGGSSPLGIGSLFTIFVSPYQGKWTCQLRYGKFQY
;
A
#
# COMPACT_ATOMS: atom_id res chain seq x y z
N MET A 1 -46.91 46.64 -3.56
CA MET A 1 -46.81 45.16 -3.57
C MET A 1 -46.03 44.80 -4.83
N LYS A 2 -44.88 44.12 -4.86
CA LYS A 2 -44.33 43.03 -4.05
C LYS A 2 -42.79 43.21 -4.02
N LYS A 3 -42.17 43.02 -2.85
CA LYS A 3 -40.71 42.96 -2.69
C LYS A 3 -40.26 41.57 -3.13
N LEU A 4 -39.38 41.43 -4.13
CA LEU A 4 -38.69 40.17 -4.40
C LEU A 4 -37.36 40.18 -3.65
N LEU A 5 -37.30 39.39 -2.57
CA LEU A 5 -36.07 39.01 -1.88
C LEU A 5 -35.45 37.84 -2.65
N ILE A 6 -34.27 38.04 -3.23
CA ILE A 6 -33.46 36.93 -3.75
C ILE A 6 -32.58 36.45 -2.59
N ALA A 7 -32.96 35.34 -1.98
CA ALA A 7 -32.12 34.63 -1.02
C ALA A 7 -31.14 33.75 -1.80
N LEU A 8 -29.86 34.15 -1.80
CA LEU A 8 -28.77 33.37 -2.37
C LEU A 8 -28.39 32.26 -1.37
N ALA A 9 -28.96 31.07 -1.54
CA ALA A 9 -28.57 29.88 -0.79
C ALA A 9 -27.25 29.34 -1.36
N MET A 10 -26.12 29.78 -0.81
CA MET A 10 -24.84 29.10 -1.01
C MET A 10 -24.89 27.77 -0.27
N PHE A 11 -25.20 26.70 -1.00
CA PHE A 11 -24.85 25.35 -0.56
C PHE A 11 -23.34 25.21 -0.65
N ALA A 12 -22.63 25.62 0.42
CA ALA A 12 -21.26 25.19 0.64
C ALA A 12 -21.32 23.69 0.95
N SER A 13 -21.26 22.86 -0.09
CA SER A 13 -20.94 21.44 0.05
C SER A 13 -19.52 21.37 0.60
N LEU A 14 -19.39 21.27 1.93
CA LEU A 14 -18.19 20.78 2.58
C LEU A 14 -18.00 19.33 2.13
N SER A 15 -17.37 19.14 0.99
CA SER A 15 -16.75 17.87 0.64
C SER A 15 -15.61 17.65 1.64
N ALA A 16 -15.95 17.04 2.77
CA ALA A 16 -14.98 16.40 3.65
C ALA A 16 -14.28 15.34 2.80
N SER A 17 -13.22 15.75 2.12
CA SER A 17 -12.26 14.84 1.51
C SER A 17 -11.58 14.19 2.70
N ALA A 18 -12.15 13.08 3.19
CA ALA A 18 -11.45 12.22 4.13
C ALA A 18 -10.14 11.87 3.43
N LYS A 19 -9.04 12.48 3.90
CA LYS A 19 -7.70 12.07 3.51
C LYS A 19 -7.64 10.61 3.93
N GLN A 20 -7.74 9.71 2.96
CA GLN A 20 -7.58 8.28 3.24
C GLN A 20 -6.16 8.16 3.77
N ASP A 21 -6.04 7.98 5.09
CA ASP A 21 -4.73 7.90 5.72
C ASP A 21 -3.96 6.80 5.01
N ALA A 22 -2.79 7.16 4.47
CA ALA A 22 -1.92 6.21 3.80
C ALA A 22 -1.41 5.24 4.87
N ASP A 23 -2.08 4.11 4.99
CA ASP A 23 -1.75 3.02 5.89
C ASP A 23 -1.50 1.72 5.12
N VAL A 24 -0.91 0.76 5.84
CA VAL A 24 -0.75 -0.62 5.38
C VAL A 24 -0.94 -1.54 6.58
N LEU A 25 -1.80 -2.56 6.43
CA LEU A 25 -2.20 -3.45 7.53
C LEU A 25 -2.77 -2.66 8.74
N GLY A 26 -3.41 -1.51 8.47
CA GLY A 26 -3.91 -0.60 9.49
C GLY A 26 -2.84 0.19 10.23
N VAL A 27 -1.57 0.14 9.82
CA VAL A 27 -0.46 0.92 10.39
C VAL A 27 -0.13 2.08 9.46
N ALA A 28 -0.16 3.30 9.98
CA ALA A 28 0.16 4.49 9.20
C ALA A 28 1.65 4.52 8.82
N PHE A 29 1.97 4.96 7.59
CA PHE A 29 3.36 5.26 7.25
C PHE A 29 3.88 6.41 8.12
N GLY A 30 5.10 6.27 8.65
CA GLY A 30 5.69 7.16 9.64
C GLY A 30 5.51 6.71 11.10
N SER A 31 4.76 5.63 11.38
CA SER A 31 4.74 5.02 12.72
C SER A 31 6.11 4.46 13.10
N THR A 32 6.41 4.40 14.40
CA THR A 32 7.65 3.79 14.90
C THR A 32 7.64 2.26 14.73
N CYS A 33 8.82 1.63 14.81
CA CYS A 33 8.91 0.17 14.83
C CYS A 33 8.12 -0.43 16.00
N GLU A 34 8.20 0.19 17.18
CA GLU A 34 7.49 -0.24 18.39
C GLU A 34 5.97 -0.16 18.22
N GLU A 35 5.44 0.96 17.73
CA GLU A 35 4.01 1.13 17.44
C GLU A 35 3.52 0.10 16.41
N THR A 36 4.34 -0.15 15.39
CA THR A 36 4.02 -1.12 14.32
C THR A 36 3.95 -2.53 14.88
N VAL A 37 4.93 -2.95 15.69
CA VAL A 37 4.94 -4.27 16.35
C VAL A 37 3.74 -4.42 17.28
N GLN A 38 3.47 -3.41 18.12
CA GLN A 38 2.32 -3.44 19.03
C GLN A 38 1.01 -3.64 18.27
N LYS A 39 0.79 -2.88 17.18
CA LYS A 39 -0.43 -2.99 16.39
C LYS A 39 -0.56 -4.33 15.69
N LEU A 40 0.50 -4.81 15.05
CA LEU A 40 0.46 -6.05 14.27
C LEU A 40 0.45 -7.31 15.14
N SER A 41 1.02 -7.26 16.35
CA SER A 41 1.02 -8.42 17.25
C SER A 41 -0.36 -8.97 17.57
N LYS A 42 -1.39 -8.10 17.56
CA LYS A 42 -2.77 -8.46 17.82
C LYS A 42 -3.41 -9.26 16.67
N ASP A 43 -3.10 -8.89 15.43
CA ASP A 43 -3.80 -9.39 14.24
C ASP A 43 -2.97 -10.42 13.46
N TYR A 44 -1.64 -10.32 13.53
CA TYR A 44 -0.67 -11.13 12.75
C TYR A 44 0.33 -11.89 13.64
N GLY A 45 0.29 -11.70 14.96
CA GLY A 45 1.21 -12.36 15.89
C GLY A 45 2.65 -11.83 15.78
N THR A 46 3.62 -12.66 16.15
CA THR A 46 5.05 -12.28 16.17
C THR A 46 5.69 -12.45 14.79
N PRO A 47 6.47 -11.45 14.31
CA PRO A 47 7.18 -11.58 13.04
C PRO A 47 8.21 -12.73 13.07
N LYS A 48 8.41 -13.36 11.91
CA LYS A 48 9.47 -14.37 11.70
C LYS A 48 10.86 -13.77 11.86
N THR A 49 11.03 -12.51 11.52
CA THR A 49 12.29 -11.77 11.70
C THR A 49 11.96 -10.35 12.13
N GLN A 50 12.67 -9.87 13.16
CA GLN A 50 12.54 -8.52 13.68
C GLN A 50 13.92 -7.91 13.90
N SER A 51 14.14 -6.76 13.29
CA SER A 51 15.30 -5.89 13.46
C SER A 51 14.85 -4.42 13.47
N ALA A 52 15.75 -3.51 13.80
CA ALA A 52 15.45 -2.07 13.83
C ALA A 52 14.99 -1.53 12.46
N ASP A 53 15.49 -2.11 11.37
CA ASP A 53 15.23 -1.69 9.99
C ASP A 53 14.11 -2.48 9.29
N LYS A 54 13.67 -3.61 9.85
CA LYS A 54 12.77 -4.53 9.14
C LYS A 54 11.98 -5.48 10.04
N LEU A 55 10.71 -5.69 9.69
CA LEU A 55 9.89 -6.81 10.15
C LEU A 55 9.55 -7.72 8.98
N VAL A 56 9.50 -9.04 9.23
CA VAL A 56 9.13 -10.04 8.23
C VAL A 56 8.05 -10.96 8.79
N TYR A 57 6.94 -11.05 8.08
CA TYR A 57 5.85 -12.00 8.33
C TYR A 57 5.75 -12.98 7.15
N LEU A 58 5.20 -14.17 7.39
CA LEU A 58 5.10 -15.23 6.39
C LEU A 58 3.68 -15.75 6.34
N ASN A 59 3.20 -16.06 5.12
CA ASN A 59 1.89 -16.68 4.91
C ASN A 59 0.69 -15.84 5.36
N GLU A 60 0.79 -14.51 5.32
CA GLU A 60 -0.24 -13.59 5.79
C GLU A 60 -1.33 -13.34 4.75
N MET A 61 -2.56 -13.15 5.22
CA MET A 61 -3.68 -12.74 4.37
C MET A 61 -3.70 -11.23 4.22
N PHE A 62 -3.81 -10.75 2.98
CA PHE A 62 -3.97 -9.34 2.64
C PHE A 62 -4.96 -9.20 1.49
N GLU A 63 -6.03 -8.43 1.68
CA GLU A 63 -7.05 -8.18 0.65
C GLU A 63 -7.66 -9.46 0.02
N GLY A 64 -7.71 -10.55 0.81
CA GLY A 64 -8.17 -11.87 0.34
C GLY A 64 -7.12 -12.71 -0.39
N PHE A 65 -5.87 -12.23 -0.47
CA PHE A 65 -4.74 -12.95 -1.05
C PHE A 65 -3.75 -13.39 0.04
N LYS A 66 -3.28 -14.63 -0.03
CA LYS A 66 -2.21 -15.11 0.84
C LYS A 66 -0.84 -14.66 0.29
N ALA A 67 -0.18 -13.74 0.97
CA ALA A 67 1.20 -13.36 0.71
C ALA A 67 2.15 -14.37 1.35
N ASP A 68 3.05 -14.95 0.56
CA ASP A 68 4.05 -15.89 1.08
C ASP A 68 5.01 -15.19 2.05
N ARG A 69 5.26 -13.90 1.80
CA ARG A 69 6.13 -13.05 2.60
C ARG A 69 5.64 -11.61 2.59
N VAL A 70 5.64 -11.00 3.77
CA VAL A 70 5.40 -9.57 3.96
C VAL A 70 6.62 -8.96 4.64
N GLU A 71 7.22 -7.95 4.04
CA GLU A 71 8.31 -7.18 4.63
C GLU A 71 7.83 -5.75 4.94
N LEU A 72 8.03 -5.31 6.17
CA LEU A 72 7.87 -3.91 6.57
C LEU A 72 9.25 -3.31 6.78
N GLY A 73 9.55 -2.21 6.11
CA GLY A 73 10.83 -1.54 6.18
C GLY A 73 10.76 -0.22 6.93
N PHE A 74 11.81 0.07 7.69
CA PHE A 74 11.92 1.26 8.51
C PHE A 74 13.12 2.09 8.08
N GLN A 75 12.98 3.41 8.16
CA GLN A 75 14.03 4.38 7.93
C GLN A 75 14.35 5.08 9.24
N GLU A 76 15.64 5.21 9.57
CA GLU A 76 16.07 6.04 10.68
C GLU A 76 15.95 7.53 10.31
N VAL A 77 15.26 8.28 11.17
CA VAL A 77 15.05 9.73 11.06
C VAL A 77 15.26 10.33 12.44
N GLN A 78 16.32 11.14 12.59
CA GLN A 78 16.64 11.85 13.84
C GLN A 78 16.65 10.92 15.08
N GLY A 79 17.23 9.72 14.93
CA GLY A 79 17.32 8.73 16.02
C GLY A 79 16.07 7.89 16.26
N THR A 80 15.02 8.02 15.43
CA THR A 80 13.82 7.17 15.50
C THR A 80 13.62 6.40 14.18
N THR A 81 13.30 5.11 14.24
CA THR A 81 12.99 4.30 13.05
C THR A 81 11.51 4.42 12.68
N LYS A 82 11.23 4.81 11.44
CA LYS A 82 9.90 5.15 10.91
C LYS A 82 9.50 4.21 9.78
N LEU A 83 8.31 3.62 9.84
CA LEU A 83 7.77 2.76 8.78
C LEU A 83 7.66 3.55 7.48
N ASN A 84 8.33 3.10 6.41
CA ASN A 84 8.34 3.84 5.15
C ASN A 84 8.07 2.99 3.91
N GLN A 85 8.03 1.67 4.06
CA GLN A 85 7.67 0.77 2.98
C GLN A 85 7.04 -0.51 3.52
N ALA A 86 6.21 -1.12 2.69
CA ALA A 86 5.73 -2.49 2.86
C ALA A 86 5.85 -3.23 1.53
N ARG A 87 6.21 -4.51 1.58
CA ARG A 87 6.35 -5.35 0.38
C ARG A 87 5.69 -6.69 0.61
N PHE A 88 4.79 -7.04 -0.28
CA PHE A 88 4.09 -8.32 -0.28
C PHE A 88 4.60 -9.12 -1.47
N TYR A 89 5.04 -10.34 -1.21
CA TYR A 89 5.53 -11.25 -2.22
C TYR A 89 4.54 -12.40 -2.36
N PHE A 90 4.03 -12.59 -3.58
CA PHE A 90 3.16 -13.70 -3.94
C PHE A 90 3.89 -14.60 -4.94
N VAL A 91 4.45 -15.70 -4.46
CA VAL A 91 5.19 -16.67 -5.25
C VAL A 91 4.23 -17.39 -6.20
N CYS A 92 4.64 -17.45 -7.46
CA CYS A 92 3.86 -18.03 -8.55
C CYS A 92 4.70 -19.05 -9.32
N PRO A 93 4.08 -20.11 -9.88
CA PRO A 93 4.80 -21.16 -10.59
C PRO A 93 5.40 -20.70 -11.94
N SER A 94 4.90 -19.58 -12.50
CA SER A 94 5.36 -19.05 -13.79
C SER A 94 5.14 -17.54 -13.89
N LYS A 95 5.79 -16.88 -14.87
CA LYS A 95 5.54 -15.47 -15.19
C LYS A 95 4.07 -15.22 -15.52
N ALA A 96 3.45 -16.10 -16.30
CA ALA A 96 2.04 -15.98 -16.69
C ALA A 96 1.10 -16.02 -15.46
N ALA A 97 1.36 -16.93 -14.51
CA ALA A 97 0.60 -17.00 -13.27
C ALA A 97 0.79 -15.75 -12.39
N ALA A 98 2.01 -15.20 -12.35
CA ALA A 98 2.29 -13.95 -11.65
C ALA A 98 1.54 -12.76 -12.29
N ILE A 99 1.49 -12.69 -13.62
CA ILE A 99 0.74 -11.64 -14.35
C ILE A 99 -0.77 -11.76 -14.06
N ALA A 100 -1.33 -12.98 -14.10
CA ALA A 100 -2.74 -13.19 -13.76
C ALA A 100 -3.04 -12.73 -12.33
N LYS A 101 -2.19 -13.09 -11.37
CA LYS A 101 -2.33 -12.66 -9.97
C LYS A 101 -2.21 -11.14 -9.81
N MET A 102 -1.25 -10.50 -10.49
CA MET A 102 -1.08 -9.05 -10.49
C MET A 102 -2.35 -8.34 -10.97
N LYS A 103 -2.96 -8.80 -12.06
CA LYS A 103 -4.22 -8.24 -12.56
C LYS A 103 -5.37 -8.40 -11.56
N SER A 104 -5.50 -9.57 -10.94
CA SER A 104 -6.52 -9.80 -9.91
C SER A 104 -6.29 -8.92 -8.66
N LEU A 105 -5.03 -8.76 -8.24
CA LEU A 105 -4.69 -7.90 -7.10
C LEU A 105 -4.95 -6.44 -7.42
N ALA A 106 -4.53 -5.94 -8.60
CA ALA A 106 -4.85 -4.59 -9.05
C ALA A 106 -6.36 -4.33 -9.07
N LYS A 107 -7.15 -5.30 -9.58
CA LYS A 107 -8.60 -5.21 -9.57
C LYS A 107 -9.20 -5.15 -8.17
N LYS A 108 -8.61 -5.85 -7.19
CA LYS A 108 -9.02 -5.74 -5.79
C LYS A 108 -8.63 -4.39 -5.20
N MET A 109 -7.46 -3.87 -5.53
CA MET A 109 -7.01 -2.56 -5.04
C MET A 109 -7.87 -1.40 -5.58
N GLU A 110 -8.45 -1.54 -6.77
CA GLU A 110 -9.43 -0.58 -7.33
C GLU A 110 -10.66 -0.36 -6.42
N THR A 111 -10.97 -1.29 -5.50
CA THR A 111 -12.10 -1.09 -4.58
C THR A 111 -11.79 -0.09 -3.46
N HIS A 112 -10.52 0.28 -3.29
CA HIS A 112 -10.04 1.17 -2.24
C HIS A 112 -9.32 2.41 -2.77
N TYR A 113 -8.81 2.36 -4.00
CA TYR A 113 -7.96 3.40 -4.57
C TYR A 113 -8.22 3.59 -6.06
N SER A 114 -7.99 4.79 -6.57
CA SER A 114 -7.78 4.98 -8.01
C SER A 114 -6.49 4.27 -8.42
N VAL A 115 -6.58 3.36 -9.39
CA VAL A 115 -5.46 2.58 -9.93
C VAL A 115 -5.31 2.86 -11.41
N SER A 116 -4.08 3.08 -11.85
CA SER A 116 -3.69 3.14 -13.26
C SER A 116 -2.52 2.20 -13.52
N TYR A 117 -2.13 2.05 -14.77
CA TYR A 117 -0.95 1.27 -15.13
C TYR A 117 -0.15 1.95 -16.23
N ASP A 118 1.14 1.64 -16.25
CA ASP A 118 2.02 1.83 -17.39
C ASP A 118 2.42 0.44 -17.92
N GLU A 119 3.00 0.38 -19.12
CA GLU A 119 3.57 -0.86 -19.66
C GLU A 119 5.10 -0.82 -19.54
N GLU A 120 5.69 -1.89 -19.02
CA GLU A 120 7.13 -2.10 -19.03
C GLU A 120 7.60 -2.70 -20.36
N ASP A 121 8.92 -2.71 -20.56
CA ASP A 121 9.55 -3.38 -21.70
C ASP A 121 9.06 -4.84 -21.84
N GLY A 122 8.52 -5.15 -23.02
CA GLY A 122 7.86 -6.44 -23.28
C GLY A 122 6.37 -6.49 -22.93
N GLY A 123 5.72 -5.34 -22.76
CA GLY A 123 4.26 -5.20 -22.66
C GLY A 123 3.66 -5.73 -21.35
N THR A 124 4.48 -5.92 -20.31
CA THR A 124 3.98 -6.35 -19.01
C THR A 124 3.49 -5.12 -18.24
N ALA A 125 2.23 -5.14 -17.79
CA ALA A 125 1.66 -4.03 -17.04
C ALA A 125 2.38 -3.82 -15.69
N PHE A 126 2.53 -2.56 -15.31
CA PHE A 126 2.98 -2.09 -14.00
C PHE A 126 1.88 -1.19 -13.43
N TYR A 127 1.20 -1.65 -12.39
CA TYR A 127 0.10 -0.91 -11.78
C TYR A 127 0.62 0.04 -10.69
N LYS A 128 -0.05 1.18 -10.53
CA LYS A 128 0.20 2.16 -9.47
C LYS A 128 -1.11 2.76 -8.99
N GLY A 129 -1.19 3.11 -7.71
CA GLY A 129 -2.42 3.65 -7.15
C GLY A 129 -2.26 4.32 -5.80
N GLY A 130 -3.34 4.99 -5.38
CA GLY A 130 -3.40 5.78 -4.15
C GLY A 130 -2.46 7.00 -4.14
N SER A 131 -2.54 7.79 -3.07
CA SER A 131 -1.71 8.98 -2.89
C SER A 131 -0.65 8.75 -1.82
N SER A 132 0.60 9.09 -2.14
CA SER A 132 1.69 9.08 -1.18
C SER A 132 1.36 9.94 0.06
N PRO A 133 1.71 9.51 1.28
CA PRO A 133 1.56 10.31 2.50
C PRO A 133 2.33 11.64 2.44
N LEU A 134 3.36 11.72 1.59
CA LEU A 134 4.19 12.92 1.38
C LEU A 134 3.64 13.85 0.30
N GLY A 135 2.46 13.55 -0.26
CA GLY A 135 1.78 14.38 -1.26
C GLY A 135 2.30 14.25 -2.70
N ILE A 136 3.41 13.52 -2.92
CA ILE A 136 4.01 13.33 -4.25
C ILE A 136 4.12 11.84 -4.56
N GLY A 137 3.61 11.45 -5.72
CA GLY A 137 3.67 10.08 -6.25
C GLY A 137 2.56 9.16 -5.72
N SER A 138 2.61 7.91 -6.16
CA SER A 138 1.64 6.87 -5.80
C SER A 138 1.94 6.27 -4.43
N LEU A 139 0.89 5.80 -3.76
CA LEU A 139 0.98 5.08 -2.49
C LEU A 139 1.63 3.71 -2.68
N PHE A 140 1.20 2.98 -3.71
CA PHE A 140 1.67 1.64 -4.00
C PHE A 140 1.87 1.38 -5.48
N THR A 141 2.61 0.32 -5.77
CA THR A 141 2.78 -0.27 -7.09
C THR A 141 2.60 -1.78 -7.06
N ILE A 142 2.18 -2.37 -8.18
CA ILE A 142 2.01 -3.82 -8.34
C ILE A 142 2.66 -4.24 -9.64
N PHE A 143 3.59 -5.19 -9.56
CA PHE A 143 4.41 -5.61 -10.70
C PHE A 143 4.82 -7.07 -10.59
N VAL A 144 5.34 -7.61 -11.70
CA VAL A 144 5.85 -8.98 -11.77
C VAL A 144 7.37 -8.95 -11.90
N SER A 145 8.08 -9.59 -10.99
CA SER A 145 9.52 -9.80 -11.13
C SER A 145 9.98 -11.07 -10.43
N PRO A 146 11.15 -11.62 -10.79
CA PRO A 146 11.75 -12.71 -10.05
C PRO A 146 12.20 -12.26 -8.66
N TYR A 147 11.99 -13.11 -7.65
CA TYR A 147 12.55 -12.95 -6.31
C TYR A 147 13.05 -14.32 -5.84
N GLN A 148 14.33 -14.40 -5.44
CA GLN A 148 14.97 -15.64 -5.01
C GLN A 148 14.79 -16.81 -5.99
N GLY A 149 14.93 -16.53 -7.29
CA GLY A 149 14.83 -17.54 -8.36
C GLY A 149 13.40 -17.98 -8.69
N LYS A 150 12.36 -17.39 -8.08
CA LYS A 150 10.95 -17.71 -8.37
C LYS A 150 10.23 -16.52 -8.96
N TRP A 151 9.23 -16.77 -9.81
CA TRP A 151 8.35 -15.72 -10.30
C TRP A 151 7.46 -15.21 -9.16
N THR A 152 7.34 -13.90 -9.03
CA THR A 152 6.48 -13.29 -8.02
C THR A 152 5.61 -12.20 -8.62
N CYS A 153 4.37 -12.10 -8.13
CA CYS A 153 3.64 -10.83 -8.12
C CYS A 153 4.06 -10.09 -6.85
N GLN A 154 4.41 -8.82 -6.96
CA GLN A 154 4.83 -7.99 -5.83
C GLN A 154 3.89 -6.78 -5.71
N LEU A 155 3.37 -6.56 -4.51
CA LEU A 155 2.71 -5.31 -4.13
C LEU A 155 3.66 -4.55 -3.21
N ARG A 156 3.99 -3.32 -3.59
CA ARG A 156 4.92 -2.48 -2.84
C ARG A 156 4.24 -1.17 -2.48
N TYR A 157 4.25 -0.85 -1.20
CA TYR A 157 3.99 0.50 -0.71
C TYR A 157 5.30 1.24 -0.48
N GLY A 158 5.35 2.53 -0.82
CA GLY A 158 6.57 3.33 -0.71
C GLY A 158 7.67 2.90 -1.70
N LYS A 159 8.95 3.22 -1.49
CA LYS A 159 9.59 3.68 -0.25
C LYS A 159 9.45 5.19 -0.08
N PHE A 160 8.83 5.62 1.00
CA PHE A 160 8.72 7.04 1.37
C PHE A 160 9.99 7.52 2.09
N GLN A 161 10.30 8.80 1.97
CA GLN A 161 11.46 9.42 2.63
C GLN A 161 10.93 10.34 3.73
N TYR A 162 11.03 9.88 4.97
CA TYR A 162 10.71 10.66 6.16
C TYR A 162 11.93 11.35 6.74
#